data_AF-A0A399R818-F1
#
_entry.id   AF-A0A399R818-F1
#
_cell.length_a   1.000
_cell.length_b   1.000
_cell.length_c   1.000
_cell.angle_alpha   90.00
_cell.angle_beta   90.00
_cell.angle_gamma   90.00
#
_symmetry.space_group_name_H-M   'P 1'
#
loop_
_entity.id
_entity.type
_entity.pdbx_description
1 polymer ?
#
loop_
_entity_poly.entity_id
_entity_poly.type
_entity_poly.pdbx_seq_one_letter_code
_entity_poly.pdbx_strand_id
1 'polypeptide(L)'
;MPENRAIMTETRNEPTVLTELAEAIEALERGAVSAPVSIQLTDSVVLEAAEDDDIDGLLQRARGLRLIMMIAAGDPVERPSSMRHDRPALHARVKDILDALK
;
A
#
# COMPACT_ATOMS: atom_id res chain seq x y z
N MET A 1 -54.29 -4.84 3.57
CA MET A 1 -53.07 -4.52 2.80
C MET A 1 -52.07 -3.89 3.75
N PRO A 2 -51.01 -4.57 4.20
CA PRO A 2 -49.91 -3.91 4.87
C PRO A 2 -48.83 -3.54 3.85
N GLU A 3 -48.42 -2.29 3.88
CA GLU A 3 -47.34 -1.74 3.06
C GLU A 3 -46.01 -2.31 3.57
N ASN A 4 -45.44 -3.26 2.83
CA ASN A 4 -44.08 -3.73 3.04
C ASN A 4 -43.11 -2.60 2.67
N ARG A 5 -42.74 -1.78 3.66
CA ARG A 5 -41.53 -0.94 3.55
C ARG A 5 -40.34 -1.88 3.63
N ALA A 6 -39.76 -2.19 2.47
CA ALA A 6 -38.45 -2.79 2.36
C ALA A 6 -37.47 -1.86 3.09
N ILE A 7 -36.92 -2.34 4.20
CA ILE A 7 -35.76 -1.73 4.85
C ILE A 7 -34.61 -1.92 3.87
N MET A 8 -34.23 -0.83 3.20
CA MET A 8 -33.00 -0.72 2.45
C MET A 8 -31.87 -1.06 3.43
N THR A 9 -31.38 -2.29 3.34
CA THR A 9 -30.16 -2.68 4.03
C THR A 9 -29.05 -1.99 3.25
N GLU A 10 -28.56 -0.87 3.78
CA GLU A 10 -27.25 -0.34 3.41
C GLU A 10 -26.28 -1.51 3.57
N THR A 11 -25.88 -2.12 2.46
CA THR A 11 -24.68 -2.94 2.41
C THR A 11 -23.57 -2.03 2.89
N ARG A 12 -23.17 -2.17 4.16
CA ARG A 12 -21.92 -1.64 4.64
C ARG A 12 -20.86 -2.20 3.69
N ASN A 13 -20.34 -1.34 2.82
CA ASN A 13 -19.16 -1.65 2.01
C ASN A 13 -17.99 -1.72 3.00
N GLU A 14 -17.90 -2.84 3.72
CA GLU A 14 -16.79 -3.11 4.61
C GLU A 14 -15.54 -3.24 3.74
N PRO A 15 -14.45 -2.53 4.08
CA PRO A 15 -13.23 -2.58 3.29
C PRO A 15 -12.67 -4.00 3.26
N THR A 16 -12.26 -4.46 2.09
CA THR A 16 -11.45 -5.68 1.98
C THR A 16 -10.15 -5.46 2.74
N VAL A 17 -9.87 -6.26 3.77
CA VAL A 17 -8.66 -6.11 4.59
C VAL A 17 -7.59 -7.11 4.16
N LEU A 18 -6.41 -6.62 3.83
CA LEU A 18 -5.23 -7.39 3.46
C LEU A 18 -4.15 -7.19 4.54
N THR A 19 -3.56 -8.27 5.06
CA THR A 19 -2.63 -8.18 6.20
C THR A 19 -1.17 -8.42 5.83
N GLU A 20 -0.92 -9.10 4.72
CA GLU A 20 0.42 -9.41 4.23
C GLU A 20 0.78 -8.48 3.06
N LEU A 21 1.81 -7.66 3.22
CA LEU A 21 2.17 -6.64 2.22
C LEU A 21 2.47 -7.24 0.84
N ALA A 22 3.16 -8.38 0.78
CA ALA A 22 3.52 -9.02 -0.47
C ALA A 22 2.28 -9.54 -1.22
N GLU A 23 1.39 -10.23 -0.51
CA GLU A 23 0.13 -10.74 -1.07
C GLU A 23 -0.81 -9.60 -1.46
N ALA A 24 -0.82 -8.51 -0.70
CA ALA A 24 -1.62 -7.34 -1.00
C ALA A 24 -1.19 -6.68 -2.31
N ILE A 25 0.12 -6.51 -2.52
CA ILE A 25 0.65 -5.98 -3.78
C ILE A 25 0.26 -6.88 -4.94
N GLU A 26 0.41 -8.21 -4.80
CA GLU A 26 0.06 -9.16 -5.85
C GLU A 26 -1.45 -9.15 -6.18
N ALA A 27 -2.30 -9.03 -5.17
CA ALA A 27 -3.75 -8.92 -5.35
C ALA A 27 -4.14 -7.65 -6.11
N LEU A 28 -3.53 -6.51 -5.76
CA LEU A 28 -3.73 -5.23 -6.46
C LEU A 28 -3.22 -5.29 -7.90
N GLU A 29 -2.04 -5.87 -8.15
CA GLU A 29 -1.46 -6.01 -9.49
C GLU A 29 -2.29 -6.88 -10.43
N ARG A 30 -2.99 -7.88 -9.88
CA ARG A 30 -3.88 -8.77 -10.63
C ARG A 30 -5.29 -8.20 -10.81
N GLY A 31 -5.61 -7.06 -10.19
CA GLY A 31 -6.97 -6.53 -10.14
C GLY A 31 -7.93 -7.48 -9.41
N ALA A 32 -7.43 -8.24 -8.43
CA ALA A 32 -8.21 -9.23 -7.68
C ALA A 32 -9.07 -8.60 -6.56
N VAL A 33 -8.92 -7.29 -6.32
CA VAL A 33 -9.63 -6.53 -5.28
C VAL A 33 -10.20 -5.25 -5.88
N SER A 34 -11.37 -4.85 -5.40
CA SER A 34 -12.01 -3.56 -5.68
C SER A 34 -12.12 -2.74 -4.40
N ALA A 35 -12.30 -1.44 -4.53
CA ALA A 35 -12.54 -0.56 -3.41
C ALA A 35 -13.93 -0.83 -2.77
N PRO A 36 -14.09 -0.59 -1.45
CA PRO A 36 -13.05 -0.14 -0.53
C PRO A 36 -12.08 -1.27 -0.14
N VAL A 37 -10.78 -0.95 -0.04
CA VAL A 37 -9.72 -1.89 0.35
C VAL A 37 -8.72 -1.23 1.30
N SER A 38 -8.25 -2.00 2.29
CA SER A 38 -7.30 -1.58 3.31
C SER A 38 -6.20 -2.63 3.46
N ILE A 39 -4.94 -2.17 3.51
CA ILE A 39 -3.78 -2.98 3.85
C ILE A 39 -3.41 -2.65 5.30
N GLN A 40 -3.64 -3.58 6.22
CA GLN A 40 -3.32 -3.44 7.63
C GLN A 40 -2.00 -4.14 7.93
N LEU A 41 -0.97 -3.36 8.25
CA LEU A 41 0.32 -3.84 8.68
C LEU A 41 0.46 -3.65 10.20
N THR A 42 1.55 -4.13 10.79
CA THR A 42 1.80 -4.11 12.24
C THR A 42 1.39 -2.79 12.92
N ASP A 43 0.58 -2.93 13.99
CA ASP A 43 0.05 -2.02 15.02
C ASP A 43 -0.26 -0.54 14.72
N SER A 44 0.05 0.02 13.56
CA SER A 44 -0.24 1.44 13.26
C SER A 44 -0.23 1.79 11.78
N VAL A 45 0.29 0.93 10.89
CA VAL A 45 0.39 1.27 9.46
C VAL A 45 -0.81 0.71 8.72
N VAL A 46 -1.66 1.62 8.25
CA VAL A 46 -2.82 1.33 7.41
C VAL A 46 -2.67 2.09 6.10
N LEU A 47 -2.80 1.38 4.97
CA LEU A 47 -2.90 1.97 3.64
C LEU A 47 -4.29 1.68 3.09
N GLU A 48 -4.98 2.66 2.51
CA GLU A 48 -6.37 2.48 2.07
C GLU A 48 -6.65 3.12 0.71
N ALA A 49 -7.64 2.54 0.02
CA ALA A 49 -8.31 3.10 -1.15
C ALA A 49 -9.82 3.01 -0.90
N ALA A 50 -10.48 4.16 -0.89
CA ALA A 50 -11.93 4.25 -0.67
C ALA A 50 -12.70 4.05 -1.99
N GLU A 51 -12.10 4.49 -3.10
CA GLU A 51 -12.65 4.43 -4.46
C GLU A 51 -11.73 3.65 -5.39
N ASP A 52 -12.27 3.06 -6.46
CA ASP A 52 -11.47 2.26 -7.41
C ASP A 52 -10.37 3.09 -8.08
N ASP A 53 -10.61 4.39 -8.29
CA ASP A 53 -9.63 5.33 -8.85
C ASP A 53 -8.41 5.54 -7.92
N ASP A 54 -8.52 5.20 -6.64
CA ASP A 54 -7.42 5.29 -5.66
C ASP A 54 -6.54 4.03 -5.61
N ILE A 55 -6.96 2.93 -6.27
CA ILE A 55 -6.27 1.63 -6.21
C ILE A 55 -4.84 1.73 -6.76
N ASP A 56 -4.64 2.47 -7.85
CA ASP A 56 -3.31 2.70 -8.43
C ASP A 56 -2.38 3.44 -7.45
N GLY A 57 -2.94 4.43 -6.74
CA GLY A 57 -2.23 5.16 -5.69
C GLY A 57 -1.89 4.28 -4.48
N LEU A 58 -2.82 3.41 -4.07
CA LEU A 58 -2.58 2.41 -3.04
C LEU A 58 -1.46 1.44 -3.45
N LEU A 59 -1.47 0.92 -4.68
CA LEU A 59 -0.44 0.03 -5.19
C LEU A 59 0.94 0.69 -5.20
N GLN A 60 1.04 1.96 -5.62
CA GLN A 60 2.30 2.70 -5.59
C GLN A 60 2.83 2.87 -4.16
N ARG A 61 1.96 3.23 -3.21
CA ARG A 61 2.33 3.37 -1.79
C ARG A 61 2.79 2.03 -1.18
N ALA A 62 2.09 0.93 -1.47
CA ALA A 62 2.46 -0.41 -1.01
C ALA A 62 3.84 -0.85 -1.55
N ARG A 63 4.10 -0.62 -2.85
CA ARG A 63 5.41 -0.89 -3.47
C ARG A 63 6.52 -0.03 -2.85
N GLY A 64 6.26 1.26 -2.63
CA GLY A 64 7.20 2.15 -1.97
C GLY A 64 7.53 1.71 -0.54
N LEU A 65 6.53 1.25 0.21
CA LEU A 65 6.72 0.71 1.55
C LEU A 65 7.56 -0.56 1.55
N ARG A 66 7.28 -1.51 0.65
CA ARG A 66 8.10 -2.72 0.47
C ARG A 66 9.57 -2.36 0.23
N LEU A 67 9.83 -1.39 -0.64
CA LEU A 67 11.18 -0.89 -0.92
C LEU A 67 11.86 -0.34 0.36
N ILE A 68 11.16 0.47 1.15
CA ILE A 68 11.69 1.02 2.41
C ILE A 68 12.01 -0.11 3.39
N MET A 69 11.12 -1.11 3.54
CA MET A 69 11.34 -2.26 4.42
C MET A 69 12.57 -3.06 4.01
N MET A 70 12.75 -3.33 2.71
CA MET A 70 13.94 -4.02 2.19
C MET A 70 15.22 -3.22 2.48
N ILE A 71 15.21 -1.90 2.27
CA ILE A 71 16.36 -1.03 2.59
C ILE A 71 16.68 -1.08 4.08
N ALA A 72 15.66 -0.98 4.95
CA ALA A 72 15.82 -1.00 6.40
C ALA A 72 16.38 -2.34 6.91
N ALA A 73 15.97 -3.46 6.29
CA ALA A 73 16.48 -4.80 6.59
C ALA A 73 17.92 -5.04 6.08
N GLY A 74 18.46 -4.14 5.26
CA GLY A 74 19.75 -4.32 4.59
C GLY A 74 19.69 -5.27 3.39
N ASP A 75 18.49 -5.58 2.89
CA ASP A 75 18.30 -6.44 1.75
C ASP A 75 18.85 -5.79 0.46
N PRO A 76 19.39 -6.59 -0.47
CA PRO A 76 19.84 -6.09 -1.75
C PRO A 76 18.64 -5.61 -2.57
N VAL A 77 18.55 -4.30 -2.79
CA VAL A 77 17.58 -3.71 -3.72
C VAL A 77 18.28 -3.42 -5.05
N GLU A 78 17.74 -3.94 -6.16
CA GLU A 78 18.17 -3.49 -7.49
C GLU A 78 17.88 -2.01 -7.66
N ARG A 79 18.93 -1.20 -7.63
CA ARG A 79 18.81 0.22 -7.97
C ARG A 79 18.48 0.35 -9.46
N PRO A 80 17.48 1.18 -9.83
CA PRO A 80 17.22 1.52 -11.22
C PRO A 80 18.51 1.94 -11.92
N SER A 81 18.68 1.51 -13.16
CA SER A 81 19.87 1.77 -13.99
C SER A 81 20.24 3.26 -14.07
N SER A 82 19.25 4.16 -13.94
CA SER A 82 19.42 5.63 -13.90
C SER A 82 20.17 6.15 -12.68
N MET A 83 20.36 5.34 -11.63
CA MET A 83 21.11 5.68 -10.41
C MET A 83 22.57 5.20 -10.45
N ARG A 84 23.03 4.61 -11.57
CA ARG A 84 24.35 3.97 -11.64
C ARG A 84 25.53 4.89 -11.93
N HIS A 85 25.36 6.20 -12.14
CA HIS A 85 26.49 7.09 -12.48
C HIS A 85 26.61 8.28 -11.51
N ASP A 86 27.71 8.26 -10.75
CA ASP A 86 28.55 9.40 -10.37
C ASP A 86 27.99 10.47 -9.41
N ARG A 87 26.82 10.26 -8.79
CA ARG A 87 26.27 11.17 -7.76
C ARG A 87 25.90 10.42 -6.48
N PRO A 88 25.94 11.07 -5.30
CA PRO A 88 25.58 10.42 -4.04
C PRO A 88 24.21 9.76 -4.18
N ALA A 89 24.20 8.45 -3.94
CA ALA A 89 23.12 7.54 -4.31
C ALA A 89 21.78 7.81 -3.62
N LEU A 90 21.76 8.69 -2.62
CA LEU A 90 20.57 9.17 -1.96
C LEU A 90 20.69 10.67 -1.75
N HIS A 91 19.61 11.39 -2.02
CA HIS A 91 19.46 12.77 -1.58
C HIS A 91 19.63 12.83 -0.06
N ALA A 92 20.36 13.82 0.48
CA ALA A 92 20.71 13.90 1.91
C ALA A 92 19.48 13.70 2.82
N ARG A 93 18.36 14.31 2.45
CA ARG A 93 17.07 14.18 3.14
C ARG A 93 16.55 12.73 3.25
N VAL A 94 16.84 11.86 2.29
CA VAL A 94 16.43 10.45 2.33
C VAL A 94 17.33 9.66 3.28
N LYS A 95 18.62 10.00 3.36
CA LYS A 95 19.52 9.42 4.37
C LYS A 95 19.04 9.73 5.78
N ASP A 96 18.65 10.97 6.04
CA ASP A 96 18.14 11.39 7.35
C ASP A 96 16.86 10.65 7.75
N ILE A 97 15.96 10.41 6.80
CA ILE A 97 14.75 9.60 7.01
C ILE A 97 15.11 8.16 7.36
N LEU A 98 16.05 7.55 6.63
CA LEU A 98 16.45 6.16 6.87
C LEU A 98 17.20 5.97 8.19
N ASP A 99 18.04 6.93 8.60
CA ASP A 99 18.72 6.87 9.90
C ASP A 99 17.75 7.04 11.07
N ALA A 100 16.63 7.75 10.89
CA ALA A 100 15.58 7.88 11.91
C ALA A 100 14.72 6.61 12.10
N LEU A 101 14.84 5.63 11.20
CA LEU A 101 14.11 4.35 11.24
C LEU A 101 14.93 3.20 11.85
N LYS A 102 16.18 3.44 12.24
CA LYS A 102 17.04 2.49 12.98
C LYS A 102 16.91 2.69 14.49
#